data_AF-A0AA35TPA4-F1
#
_entry.id   AF-A0AA35TPA4-F1
#
_cell.length_a   1.000
_cell.length_b   1.000
_cell.length_c   1.000
_cell.angle_alpha   90.00
_cell.angle_beta   90.00
_cell.angle_gamma   90.00
#
_symmetry.space_group_name_H-M   'P 1'
#
loop_
_entity.id
_entity.type
_entity.pdbx_description
1 polymer ?
#
loop_
_entity_poly.entity_id
_entity_poly.type
_entity_poly.pdbx_seq_one_letter_code
_entity_poly.pdbx_strand_id
1 'polypeptide(L)'
;MWGPLNHLVIFLASSSIIVGDRAYGYRPVILMHGLLVSSDAMDSLEQRILTAHPGTPVFNIDAYNDADSLKPMWQQVHGVYRVIGPILDSSPDGAILIGHSQVLYEEQFWSANTG
;
A
#
# COMPACT_ATOMS: atom_id res chain seq x y z
N MET A 1 -20.55 8.55 68.92
CA MET A 1 -21.00 7.55 67.93
C MET A 1 -19.95 7.46 66.86
N TRP A 2 -19.21 6.36 66.83
CA TRP A 2 -18.20 6.06 65.81
C TRP A 2 -18.90 5.54 64.56
N GLY A 3 -18.54 6.05 63.39
CA GLY A 3 -18.93 5.50 62.10
C GLY A 3 -17.81 5.74 61.09
N PRO A 4 -17.00 4.73 60.75
CA PRO A 4 -15.95 4.85 59.75
C PRO A 4 -16.46 4.35 58.41
N LEU A 5 -16.77 5.25 57.48
CA LEU A 5 -16.95 4.89 56.08
C LEU A 5 -16.50 6.03 55.17
N ASN A 6 -15.31 6.55 55.44
CA ASN A 6 -14.47 7.14 54.40
C ASN A 6 -13.49 6.05 53.95
N HIS A 7 -13.22 5.99 52.63
CA HIS A 7 -12.17 5.19 51.96
C HIS A 7 -12.57 3.87 51.26
N LEU A 8 -13.82 3.69 50.84
CA LEU A 8 -14.18 2.63 49.88
C LEU A 8 -15.48 3.08 49.19
N VAL A 9 -15.50 3.86 48.10
CA VAL A 9 -15.30 3.44 46.70
C VAL A 9 -14.98 4.72 45.90
N ILE A 10 -13.72 5.13 45.89
CA ILE A 10 -13.18 6.00 44.84
C ILE A 10 -12.11 5.15 44.14
N PHE A 11 -12.57 4.14 43.40
CA PHE A 11 -11.72 3.31 42.55
C PHE A 11 -12.55 2.79 41.38
N LEU A 12 -13.11 3.72 40.60
CA LEU A 12 -13.39 3.47 39.19
C LEU A 12 -12.85 4.65 38.38
N ALA A 13 -11.54 4.84 38.50
CA ALA A 13 -10.74 5.35 37.40
C ALA A 13 -10.79 4.29 36.28
N SER A 14 -11.90 4.23 35.56
CA SER A 14 -11.95 3.57 34.26
C SER A 14 -12.12 4.64 33.20
N SER A 15 -11.14 5.54 33.12
CA SER A 15 -10.75 6.03 31.81
C SER A 15 -10.24 4.80 31.07
N SER A 16 -11.14 4.11 30.37
CA SER A 16 -10.74 3.27 29.25
C SER A 16 -10.10 4.21 28.25
N ILE A 17 -8.82 4.50 28.45
CA ILE A 17 -7.94 4.79 27.34
C ILE A 17 -8.00 3.48 26.56
N ILE A 18 -8.93 3.41 25.62
CA ILE A 18 -8.76 2.53 24.48
C ILE A 18 -7.51 3.11 23.82
N VAL A 19 -6.35 2.65 24.27
CA VAL A 19 -5.21 2.52 23.38
C VAL A 19 -5.73 1.52 22.38
N GLY A 20 -6.46 2.03 21.39
CA GLY A 20 -6.65 1.30 20.16
C GLY A 20 -5.22 1.03 19.77
N ASP A 21 -4.83 -0.24 19.84
CA ASP A 21 -3.77 -0.73 19.01
C ASP A 21 -3.98 -0.01 17.68
N ARG A 22 -3.02 0.83 17.28
CA ARG A 22 -3.10 1.46 15.97
C ARG A 22 -3.15 0.25 15.07
N ALA A 23 -4.34 -0.12 14.61
CA ALA A 23 -4.48 -1.18 13.64
C ALA A 23 -3.70 -0.64 12.45
N TYR A 24 -2.44 -1.05 12.35
CA TYR A 24 -1.55 -0.68 11.27
C TYR A 24 -2.25 -1.28 10.07
N GLY A 25 -3.03 -0.44 9.37
CA GLY A 25 -3.74 -0.86 8.16
C GLY A 25 -2.74 -1.47 7.20
N TYR A 26 -3.19 -2.42 6.37
CA TYR A 26 -2.32 -3.00 5.37
C TYR A 26 -1.65 -1.91 4.53
N ARG A 27 -0.35 -2.07 4.28
CA ARG A 27 0.38 -1.16 3.41
C ARG A 27 -0.25 -1.16 2.02
N PRO A 28 -0.28 -0.01 1.33
CA PRO A 28 -0.71 0.05 -0.05
C PRO A 28 0.03 -0.95 -0.93
N VAL A 29 -0.69 -1.63 -1.81
CA VAL A 29 -0.14 -2.52 -2.82
C VAL A 29 -0.34 -1.90 -4.19
N ILE A 30 0.74 -1.68 -4.91
CA ILE A 30 0.75 -1.19 -6.29
C ILE A 30 0.94 -2.42 -7.19
N LEU A 31 0.01 -2.65 -8.11
CA LEU A 31 0.07 -3.71 -9.10
C LEU A 31 0.41 -3.12 -10.46
N MET A 32 1.37 -3.73 -11.16
CA MET A 32 1.74 -3.31 -12.50
C MET A 32 1.88 -4.52 -13.43
N HIS A 33 1.22 -4.42 -14.58
CA HIS A 33 1.24 -5.46 -15.61
C HIS A 33 2.57 -5.50 -16.37
N GLY A 34 2.77 -6.57 -17.14
CA GLY A 34 3.99 -6.77 -17.94
C GLY A 34 3.83 -6.35 -19.40
N LEU A 35 4.69 -6.93 -20.24
CA LEU A 35 4.78 -6.65 -21.67
C LEU A 35 3.51 -7.05 -22.44
N LEU A 36 3.03 -6.18 -23.35
CA LEU A 36 1.94 -6.40 -24.31
C LEU A 36 0.61 -6.83 -23.68
N VAL A 37 0.36 -6.39 -22.46
CA VAL A 37 -0.91 -6.57 -21.73
C VAL A 37 -1.34 -5.24 -21.11
N SER A 38 -2.50 -5.21 -20.48
CA SER A 38 -3.05 -4.06 -19.75
C SER A 38 -3.30 -4.42 -18.28
N SER A 39 -3.80 -3.45 -17.50
CA SER A 39 -4.06 -3.60 -16.06
C SER A 39 -5.03 -4.73 -15.71
N ASP A 40 -5.94 -5.09 -16.61
CA ASP A 40 -6.91 -6.19 -16.46
C ASP A 40 -6.24 -7.56 -16.21
N ALA A 41 -5.01 -7.75 -16.71
CA ALA A 41 -4.20 -8.94 -16.43
C ALA A 41 -3.91 -9.13 -14.93
N MET A 42 -4.03 -8.08 -14.12
CA MET A 42 -3.78 -8.08 -12.68
C MET A 42 -5.05 -8.19 -11.82
N ASP A 43 -6.25 -8.09 -12.41
CA ASP A 43 -7.53 -8.08 -11.68
C ASP A 43 -7.72 -9.30 -10.77
N SER A 44 -7.34 -10.48 -11.27
CA SER A 44 -7.45 -11.72 -10.50
C SER A 44 -6.55 -11.69 -9.25
N LEU A 45 -5.39 -11.03 -9.32
CA LEU A 45 -4.50 -10.88 -8.18
C LEU A 45 -5.04 -9.83 -7.20
N GLU A 46 -5.53 -8.69 -7.71
CA GLU A 46 -6.19 -7.67 -6.91
C GLU A 46 -7.33 -8.27 -6.07
N GLN A 47 -8.24 -9.02 -6.71
CA GLN A 47 -9.34 -9.67 -6.02
C GLN A 47 -8.86 -10.64 -4.94
N ARG A 48 -7.78 -11.40 -5.20
CA ARG A 48 -7.21 -12.31 -4.20
C ARG A 48 -6.60 -11.57 -3.02
N ILE A 49 -5.94 -10.43 -3.25
CA ILE A 49 -5.41 -9.57 -2.17
C ILE A 49 -6.56 -9.05 -1.32
N LEU A 50 -7.61 -8.49 -1.94
CA LEU A 50 -8.75 -7.95 -1.20
C LEU A 50 -9.54 -9.01 -0.44
N THR A 51 -9.60 -10.24 -0.97
CA THR A 51 -10.24 -11.38 -0.31
C THR A 51 -9.43 -11.86 0.90
N ALA A 52 -8.11 -11.98 0.76
CA ALA A 52 -7.23 -12.47 1.82
C ALA A 52 -6.89 -11.40 2.88
N HIS A 53 -6.84 -10.13 2.47
CA HIS A 53 -6.49 -8.97 3.27
C HIS A 53 -7.52 -7.84 3.09
N PRO A 54 -8.73 -7.99 3.65
CA PRO A 54 -9.78 -6.98 3.52
C PRO A 54 -9.34 -5.62 4.05
N GLY A 55 -9.61 -4.55 3.28
CA GLY A 55 -9.22 -3.19 3.62
C GLY A 55 -7.81 -2.79 3.19
N THR A 56 -7.08 -3.65 2.47
CA THR A 56 -5.83 -3.26 1.81
C THR A 56 -6.09 -2.22 0.73
N PRO A 57 -5.40 -1.06 0.72
CA PRO A 57 -5.42 -0.16 -0.42
C PRO A 57 -4.67 -0.81 -1.58
N VAL A 58 -5.37 -1.20 -2.64
CA VAL A 58 -4.76 -1.77 -3.85
C VAL A 58 -4.90 -0.77 -4.99
N PHE A 59 -3.81 -0.56 -5.71
CA PHE A 59 -3.71 0.33 -6.86
C PHE A 59 -3.22 -0.45 -8.07
N ASN A 60 -4.16 -0.90 -8.91
CA ASN A 60 -3.85 -1.51 -10.19
C ASN A 60 -3.58 -0.39 -11.21
N ILE A 61 -2.31 -0.10 -11.48
CA ILE A 61 -1.94 1.05 -12.32
C ILE A 61 -2.07 0.70 -13.81
N ASP A 62 -2.74 1.58 -14.54
CA ASP A 62 -3.01 1.46 -15.96
C ASP A 62 -2.03 2.34 -16.75
N ALA A 63 -0.81 1.83 -16.95
CA ALA A 63 0.29 2.59 -17.54
C ALA A 63 1.11 1.72 -18.49
N TYR A 64 1.37 2.25 -19.69
CA TYR A 64 2.13 1.56 -20.75
C TYR A 64 1.48 0.27 -21.25
N ASN A 65 0.16 0.31 -21.44
CA ASN A 65 -0.65 -0.79 -21.96
C ASN A 65 -0.26 -1.24 -23.36
N ASP A 66 -0.43 -2.53 -23.64
CA ASP A 66 -0.29 -3.12 -24.98
C ASP A 66 1.03 -2.71 -25.65
N ALA A 67 0.99 -2.14 -26.85
CA ALA A 67 2.17 -1.71 -27.59
C ALA A 67 2.97 -0.59 -26.89
N ASP A 68 2.35 0.17 -25.97
CA ASP A 68 3.08 1.20 -25.23
C ASP A 68 4.09 0.60 -24.25
N SER A 69 3.95 -0.67 -23.85
CA SER A 69 4.91 -1.39 -23.00
C SER A 69 6.27 -1.59 -23.67
N LEU A 70 6.37 -1.32 -24.98
CA LEU A 70 7.59 -1.39 -25.78
C LEU A 70 8.34 -0.05 -25.85
N LYS A 71 7.83 1.00 -25.22
CA LYS A 71 8.51 2.30 -25.17
C LYS A 71 9.88 2.16 -24.48
N PRO A 72 10.84 3.06 -24.73
CA PRO A 72 12.14 2.99 -24.07
C PRO A 72 12.03 2.95 -22.53
N MET A 73 12.82 2.10 -21.89
CA MET A 73 12.76 1.84 -20.44
C MET A 73 12.81 3.12 -19.59
N TRP A 74 13.67 4.08 -19.95
CA TRP A 74 13.77 5.36 -19.24
C TRP A 74 12.46 6.16 -19.29
N GLN A 75 11.73 6.11 -20.41
CA GLN A 75 10.42 6.75 -20.51
C GLN A 75 9.42 6.06 -19.60
N GLN A 76 9.41 4.72 -19.61
CA GLN A 76 8.52 3.92 -18.77
C GLN A 76 8.72 4.23 -17.29
N VAL A 77 9.96 4.15 -16.81
CA VAL A 77 10.32 4.46 -15.42
C VAL A 77 9.88 5.87 -15.00
N HIS A 78 10.13 6.89 -15.82
CA HIS A 78 9.67 8.25 -15.50
C HIS A 78 8.14 8.40 -15.54
N GLY A 79 7.46 7.71 -16.45
CA GLY A 79 6.00 7.73 -16.52
C GLY A 79 5.36 7.04 -15.32
N VAL A 80 5.80 5.83 -15.01
CA VAL A 80 5.35 5.04 -13.86
C VAL A 80 5.57 5.81 -12.57
N TYR A 81 6.75 6.42 -12.38
CA TYR A 81 7.04 7.23 -11.19
C TYR A 81 6.04 8.38 -11.00
N ARG A 82 5.64 9.05 -12.09
CA ARG A 82 4.61 10.11 -12.02
C ARG A 82 3.24 9.58 -11.60
N VAL A 83 2.91 8.34 -11.95
CA VAL A 83 1.64 7.70 -11.56
C VAL A 83 1.69 7.27 -10.10
N ILE A 84 2.78 6.65 -9.66
CA ILE A 84 2.89 6.11 -8.29
C ILE A 84 3.32 7.14 -7.24
N GLY A 85 3.91 8.26 -7.66
CA GLY A 85 4.41 9.33 -6.77
C GLY A 85 3.38 9.78 -5.73
N PRO A 86 2.14 10.16 -6.13
CA PRO A 86 1.10 10.54 -5.17
C PRO A 86 0.73 9.42 -4.18
N ILE A 87 0.79 8.16 -4.60
CA ILE A 87 0.54 7.00 -3.73
C ILE A 87 1.64 6.93 -2.68
N LEU A 88 2.91 7.02 -3.10
CA LEU A 88 4.07 6.98 -2.21
C LEU A 88 4.09 8.17 -1.24
N ASP A 89 3.79 9.38 -1.72
CA ASP A 89 3.74 10.61 -0.89
C ASP A 89 2.67 10.51 0.21
N SER A 90 1.56 9.81 -0.08
CA SER A 90 0.49 9.55 0.90
C SER A 90 0.76 8.34 1.83
N SER A 91 1.88 7.63 1.63
CA SER A 91 2.20 6.37 2.31
C SER A 91 3.50 6.51 3.12
N PRO A 92 3.47 7.05 4.35
CA PRO A 92 4.68 7.34 5.14
C PRO A 92 5.50 6.08 5.47
N ASP A 93 4.86 4.91 5.57
CA ASP A 93 5.52 3.61 5.81
C ASP A 93 5.91 2.88 4.50
N GLY A 94 5.77 3.55 3.35
CA GLY A 94 5.99 3.00 2.02
C GLY A 94 4.84 2.16 1.48
N ALA A 95 5.02 1.65 0.26
CA ALA A 95 4.09 0.77 -0.44
C ALA A 95 4.79 -0.51 -0.92
N ILE A 96 4.01 -1.53 -1.24
CA ILE A 96 4.47 -2.80 -1.82
C ILE A 96 4.22 -2.75 -3.32
N LEU A 97 5.27 -2.86 -4.14
CA LEU A 97 5.13 -3.01 -5.59
C LEU A 97 5.13 -4.50 -5.95
N ILE A 98 4.11 -4.95 -6.69
CA ILE A 98 4.06 -6.27 -7.31
C ILE A 98 3.97 -6.07 -8.82
N GLY A 99 5.06 -6.38 -9.51
CA GLY A 99 5.19 -6.25 -10.95
C GLY A 99 5.32 -7.60 -11.65
N HIS A 100 4.69 -7.75 -12.82
CA HIS A 100 4.83 -8.96 -13.64
C HIS A 100 5.92 -8.82 -14.71
N SER A 101 6.87 -9.77 -14.74
CA SER A 101 7.88 -9.91 -15.79
C SER A 101 8.70 -8.62 -16.05
N GLN A 102 8.36 -7.83 -17.06
CA GLN A 102 9.13 -6.64 -17.48
C GLN A 102 9.32 -5.62 -16.37
N VAL A 103 8.33 -5.46 -15.48
CA VAL A 103 8.34 -4.48 -14.38
C VAL A 103 9.55 -4.67 -13.46
N LEU A 104 10.09 -5.89 -13.34
CA LEU A 104 11.31 -6.13 -12.56
C LEU A 104 12.51 -5.37 -13.13
N TYR A 105 12.60 -5.23 -14.46
CA TYR A 105 13.67 -4.47 -15.10
C TYR A 105 13.46 -2.96 -14.97
N GLU A 106 12.21 -2.50 -14.90
CA GLU A 106 11.88 -1.11 -14.60
C GLU A 106 12.35 -0.71 -13.19
N GLU A 107 12.11 -1.58 -12.20
CA GLU A 107 12.59 -1.37 -10.82
C GLU A 107 14.12 -1.36 -10.74
N GLN A 108 14.79 -2.32 -11.38
CA GLN A 108 16.25 -2.37 -11.43
C GLN A 108 16.83 -1.14 -12.14
N PHE A 109 16.22 -0.72 -13.25
CA PHE A 109 16.65 0.47 -13.97
C PHE A 109 16.48 1.71 -13.11
N TRP A 110 15.36 1.85 -12.39
CA TRP A 110 15.16 2.93 -11.44
C TRP A 110 16.24 2.95 -10.35
N SER A 111 16.46 1.82 -9.69
CA SER A 111 17.45 1.67 -8.62
C SER A 111 18.88 2.04 -9.08
N ALA A 112 19.24 1.66 -10.31
CA ALA A 112 20.54 1.98 -10.89
C ALA A 112 20.74 3.46 -11.26
N ASN A 113 19.67 4.24 -11.44
CA ASN A 113 19.73 5.60 -11.99
C ASN A 113 19.25 6.70 -11.02
N THR A 114 18.92 6.34 -9.78
CA THR A 114 18.43 7.30 -8.77
C THR A 114 19.24 7.34 -7.47
N GLY A 115 20.45 6.76 -7.51
CA GLY A 115 21.46 6.87 -6.44
C GLY A 115 22.05 8.27 -6.29
#